data_AF-A0A8C4M7G9-F1
#
_entry.id   AF-A0A8C4M7G9-F1
#
_cell.length_a   1.000
_cell.length_b   1.000
_cell.length_c   1.000
_cell.angle_alpha   90.00
_cell.angle_beta   90.00
_cell.angle_gamma   90.00
#
_symmetry.space_group_name_H-M   'P 1'
#
loop_
_entity.id
_entity.type
_entity.pdbx_description
1 polymer ?
#
loop_
_entity_poly.entity_id
_entity_poly.type
_entity_poly.pdbx_seq_one_letter_code
_entity_poly.pdbx_strand_id
1 'polypeptide(L)'
;MAPKQDPKPKFQEGERVLCFHGPLLYEAKCVKVAIKDKQVKYFIHYSGWNKNWDEWVPESRVLKYVDTNLQKQRELQKANQKTKKNKQKTPGNGDGGSTSETPQPPRKKRARVDPTVENEETFMNRVEVKVKIPEELKPWLVDDWDLITRQKQLFYLPAKKNVDSILEDYANYKKSRGNTDNKEYAVNEVVAGIKEYFNVMLGTQLLYKFERPQYAEILADHPDAPMSQVYGAPHLLRLFVRIGAMLAYTPLDEKSLALLLNYLHDFLK
;
A
#
# COMPACT_ATOMS: atom_id res chain seq x y z
N MET A 1 -9.11 -41.76 -12.77
CA MET A 1 -8.35 -40.50 -12.61
C MET A 1 -7.33 -40.69 -11.50
N ALA A 2 -6.06 -40.33 -11.70
CA ALA A 2 -5.09 -40.35 -10.60
C ALA A 2 -5.39 -39.22 -9.59
N PRO A 3 -5.27 -39.45 -8.27
CA PRO A 3 -5.44 -38.39 -7.29
C PRO A 3 -4.33 -37.34 -7.46
N LYS A 4 -4.72 -36.08 -7.69
CA LYS A 4 -3.78 -34.95 -7.74
C LYS A 4 -3.25 -34.72 -6.33
N GLN A 5 -1.98 -35.05 -6.09
CA GLN A 5 -1.30 -34.83 -4.80
C GLN A 5 -1.32 -33.35 -4.39
N ASP A 6 -1.45 -33.11 -3.09
CA ASP A 6 -1.33 -31.77 -2.51
C ASP A 6 0.11 -31.25 -2.59
N PRO A 7 0.31 -29.91 -2.69
CA PRO A 7 1.63 -29.32 -2.82
C PRO A 7 2.47 -29.54 -1.56
N LYS A 8 3.65 -30.13 -1.73
CA LYS A 8 4.59 -30.36 -0.62
C LYS A 8 5.26 -29.04 -0.19
N PRO A 9 5.21 -28.68 1.11
CA PRO A 9 5.91 -27.50 1.63
C PRO A 9 7.42 -27.55 1.40
N LYS A 10 8.01 -26.43 0.98
CA LYS A 10 9.47 -26.23 0.85
C LYS A 10 10.20 -26.01 2.17
N PHE A 11 9.49 -25.54 3.20
CA PHE A 11 10.04 -25.19 4.51
C PHE A 11 9.30 -25.92 5.64
N GLN A 12 9.96 -26.11 6.79
CA GLN A 12 9.42 -26.81 7.95
C GLN A 12 9.19 -25.87 9.15
N GLU A 13 8.30 -26.28 10.07
CA GLU A 13 8.13 -25.58 11.35
C GLU A 13 9.45 -25.62 12.14
N GLY A 14 9.86 -24.48 12.69
CA GLY A 14 11.14 -24.30 13.34
C GLY A 14 12.28 -23.83 12.41
N GLU A 15 12.15 -23.96 11.09
CA GLU A 15 13.24 -23.65 10.14
C GLU A 15 13.60 -22.15 10.13
N ARG A 16 14.91 -21.87 10.14
CA ARG A 16 15.44 -20.50 9.96
C ARG A 16 15.43 -20.17 8.47
N VAL A 17 14.74 -19.08 8.13
CA VAL A 17 14.48 -18.66 6.75
C VAL A 17 14.80 -17.18 6.57
N LEU A 18 14.78 -16.73 5.33
CA LEU A 18 14.80 -15.33 4.97
C LEU A 18 13.42 -15.00 4.39
N CYS A 19 12.71 -14.03 4.96
CA CYS A 19 11.38 -13.65 4.52
C CYS A 19 11.35 -12.20 4.03
N PHE A 20 10.67 -11.96 2.90
CA PHE A 20 10.38 -10.61 2.43
C PHE A 20 9.39 -9.91 3.36
N HIS A 21 9.70 -8.68 3.74
CA HIS A 21 8.74 -7.73 4.31
C HIS A 21 8.95 -6.38 3.60
N GLY A 22 7.98 -5.97 2.79
CA GLY A 22 8.19 -4.93 1.77
C GLY A 22 9.34 -5.29 0.81
N PRO A 23 10.19 -4.34 0.40
CA PRO A 23 11.25 -4.58 -0.60
C PRO A 23 12.52 -5.23 -0.01
N LEU A 24 12.56 -5.50 1.30
CA LEU A 24 13.74 -6.02 1.97
C LEU A 24 13.54 -7.47 2.46
N LEU A 25 14.63 -8.21 2.42
CA LEU A 25 14.73 -9.54 3.03
C LEU A 25 15.13 -9.39 4.49
N TYR A 26 14.40 -10.05 5.39
CA TYR A 26 14.69 -10.11 6.81
C TYR A 26 14.94 -11.56 7.24
N GLU A 27 15.78 -11.73 8.24
CA GLU A 27 15.89 -13.02 8.91
C GLU A 27 14.59 -13.31 9.67
N ALA A 28 14.11 -14.54 9.56
CA ALA A 28 12.89 -14.96 10.21
C ALA A 28 12.91 -16.45 10.55
N LYS A 29 11.92 -16.88 11.33
CA LYS A 29 11.65 -18.28 11.65
C LYS A 29 10.30 -18.69 11.08
N CYS A 30 10.26 -19.82 10.39
CA CYS A 30 9.00 -20.50 10.08
C CYS A 30 8.42 -21.05 11.39
N VAL A 31 7.29 -20.53 11.82
CA VAL A 31 6.62 -20.92 13.08
C VAL A 31 5.56 -21.98 12.83
N LYS A 32 4.78 -21.85 11.75
CA LYS A 32 3.77 -22.84 11.34
C LYS A 32 3.72 -23.03 9.83
N VAL A 33 3.28 -24.21 9.39
CA VAL A 33 2.98 -24.51 7.99
C VAL A 33 1.49 -24.84 7.85
N ALA A 34 0.83 -24.26 6.85
CA ALA A 34 -0.56 -24.58 6.52
C ALA A 34 -0.71 -24.78 5.01
N ILE A 35 -1.49 -25.79 4.62
CA ILE A 35 -1.94 -25.99 3.23
C ILE A 35 -3.43 -25.72 3.21
N LYS A 36 -3.85 -24.66 2.52
CA LYS A 36 -5.27 -24.32 2.34
C LYS A 36 -5.52 -24.00 0.88
N ASP A 37 -6.61 -24.50 0.31
CA ASP A 37 -7.00 -24.23 -1.08
C ASP A 37 -5.89 -24.59 -2.11
N LYS A 38 -5.10 -25.63 -1.79
CA LYS A 38 -3.88 -26.05 -2.53
C LYS A 38 -2.81 -24.97 -2.66
N GLN A 39 -2.75 -24.05 -1.70
CA GLN A 39 -1.66 -23.10 -1.50
C GLN A 39 -0.95 -23.40 -0.18
N VAL A 40 0.38 -23.45 -0.21
CA VAL A 40 1.20 -23.53 1.00
C VAL A 40 1.43 -22.11 1.54
N LYS A 41 1.11 -21.92 2.81
CA LYS A 41 1.36 -20.68 3.57
C LYS A 41 2.19 -21.00 4.81
N TYR A 42 3.00 -20.03 5.21
CA TYR A 42 3.92 -20.12 6.34
C TYR A 42 3.60 -19.01 7.32
N PHE A 43 3.46 -19.34 8.60
CA PHE A 43 3.37 -18.34 9.66
C PHE A 43 4.80 -17.95 10.05
N ILE A 44 5.16 -16.69 9.86
CA ILE A 44 6.53 -16.20 9.97
C ILE A 44 6.67 -15.28 11.18
N HIS A 45 7.72 -15.50 11.98
CA HIS A 45 8.17 -14.58 13.02
C HIS A 45 9.51 -13.96 12.61
N TYR A 46 9.57 -12.63 12.51
CA TYR A 46 10.78 -11.91 12.10
C TYR A 46 11.78 -11.74 13.25
N SER A 47 13.06 -12.09 13.01
CA SER A 47 14.11 -12.05 14.04
C SER A 47 14.31 -10.62 14.55
N GLY A 48 14.09 -10.41 15.84
CA GLY A 48 14.22 -9.10 16.51
C GLY A 48 12.99 -8.19 16.39
N TRP A 49 11.87 -8.67 15.85
CA TRP A 49 10.63 -7.91 15.72
C TRP A 49 9.63 -8.31 16.83
N ASN A 50 8.63 -7.44 17.08
CA ASN A 50 7.55 -7.75 18.01
C ASN A 50 6.58 -8.78 17.38
N LYS A 51 6.07 -9.74 18.18
CA LYS A 51 5.12 -10.79 17.74
C LYS A 51 3.84 -10.26 17.07
N ASN A 52 3.47 -9.00 17.28
CA ASN A 52 2.37 -8.36 16.55
C ASN A 52 2.64 -8.21 15.03
N TRP A 53 3.87 -8.44 14.57
CA TRP A 53 4.25 -8.49 13.16
C TRP A 53 4.29 -9.93 12.60
N ASP A 54 3.94 -10.94 13.40
CA ASP A 54 3.90 -12.32 12.93
C ASP A 54 2.72 -12.51 11.97
N GLU A 55 2.99 -12.99 10.75
CA GLU A 55 2.03 -13.01 9.66
C GLU A 55 2.04 -14.33 8.87
N TRP A 56 0.89 -14.67 8.26
CA TRP A 56 0.78 -15.77 7.30
C TRP A 56 1.17 -15.27 5.91
N VAL A 57 2.29 -15.78 5.37
CA VAL A 57 2.80 -15.40 4.05
C VAL A 57 2.69 -16.57 3.05
N PRO A 58 2.51 -16.30 1.74
CA PRO A 58 2.64 -17.32 0.71
C PRO A 58 4.10 -17.78 0.55
N GLU A 59 4.28 -18.96 -0.03
CA GLU A 59 5.62 -19.53 -0.30
C GLU A 59 6.55 -18.62 -1.10
N SER A 60 6.03 -17.75 -1.97
CA SER A 60 6.82 -16.79 -2.76
C SER A 60 7.61 -15.78 -1.90
N ARG A 61 7.15 -15.48 -0.67
CA ARG A 61 7.81 -14.55 0.25
C ARG A 61 8.90 -15.19 1.10
N VAL A 62 9.10 -16.51 1.06
CA VAL A 62 10.04 -17.23 1.93
C VAL A 62 11.18 -17.85 1.11
N LEU A 63 12.41 -17.58 1.52
CA LEU A 63 13.64 -18.09 0.91
C LEU A 63 14.46 -18.86 1.95
N LYS A 64 15.22 -19.88 1.49
CA LYS A 64 16.14 -20.62 2.37
C LYS A 64 17.24 -19.70 2.89
N TYR A 65 17.62 -19.90 4.15
CA TYR A 65 18.79 -19.26 4.74
C TYR A 65 20.07 -19.89 4.17
N VAL A 66 20.52 -19.39 3.02
CA VAL A 66 21.73 -19.84 2.29
C VAL A 66 22.47 -18.63 1.72
N ASP A 67 23.77 -18.77 1.42
CA ASP A 67 24.65 -17.67 1.04
C ASP A 67 24.15 -16.85 -0.16
N THR A 68 23.57 -17.49 -1.17
CA THR A 68 22.98 -16.81 -2.34
C THR A 68 21.85 -15.84 -1.93
N ASN A 69 21.02 -16.23 -0.96
CA ASN A 69 19.89 -15.41 -0.50
C ASN A 69 20.34 -14.36 0.53
N LEU A 70 21.37 -14.65 1.34
CA LEU A 70 22.05 -13.66 2.19
C LEU A 70 22.74 -12.59 1.34
N GLN A 71 23.31 -12.96 0.20
CA GLN A 71 23.86 -12.00 -0.76
C GLN A 71 22.75 -11.13 -1.37
N LYS A 72 21.63 -11.73 -1.80
CA LYS A 72 20.44 -10.98 -2.25
C LYS A 72 19.94 -10.00 -1.17
N GLN A 73 19.92 -10.39 0.11
CA GLN A 73 19.59 -9.49 1.23
C GLN A 73 20.53 -8.28 1.30
N ARG A 74 21.85 -8.50 1.26
CA ARG A 74 22.84 -7.40 1.30
C ARG A 74 22.71 -6.46 0.10
N GLU A 75 22.41 -7.00 -1.08
CA GLU A 75 22.22 -6.22 -2.31
C GLU A 75 20.96 -5.36 -2.26
N LEU A 76 19.83 -5.92 -1.80
CA LEU A 76 18.58 -5.18 -1.57
C LEU A 76 18.79 -4.05 -0.53
N GLN A 77 19.50 -4.33 0.57
CA GLN A 77 19.85 -3.30 1.56
C GLN A 77 20.72 -2.18 0.97
N LYS A 78 21.76 -2.52 0.20
CA LYS A 78 22.62 -1.54 -0.47
C LYS A 78 21.87 -0.70 -1.52
N ALA A 79 20.98 -1.32 -2.30
CA ALA A 79 20.16 -0.64 -3.28
C ALA A 79 19.22 0.38 -2.60
N ASN A 80 18.53 -0.03 -1.53
CA ASN A 80 17.63 0.84 -0.76
C ASN A 80 18.37 1.99 -0.03
N GLN A 81 19.65 1.82 0.31
CA GLN A 81 20.48 2.92 0.80
C GLN A 81 20.88 3.90 -0.31
N LYS A 82 21.19 3.42 -1.52
CA LYS A 82 21.53 4.27 -2.68
C LYS A 82 20.34 5.11 -3.15
N THR A 83 19.14 4.53 -3.24
CA THR A 83 17.93 5.28 -3.62
C THR A 83 17.58 6.37 -2.59
N LYS A 84 17.78 6.11 -1.29
CA LYS A 84 17.65 7.13 -0.23
C LYS A 84 18.67 8.27 -0.36
N LYS A 85 19.92 7.99 -0.74
CA LYS A 85 20.94 9.03 -0.97
C LYS A 85 20.68 9.86 -2.23
N ASN A 86 20.22 9.26 -3.33
CA ASN A 86 19.92 10.02 -4.56
C ASN A 86 18.74 10.98 -4.40
N LYS A 87 17.74 10.68 -3.54
CA LYS A 87 16.64 11.60 -3.23
C LYS A 87 17.05 12.87 -2.46
N GLN A 88 18.33 13.01 -2.05
CA GLN A 88 18.87 14.20 -1.38
C GLN A 88 19.72 15.11 -2.28
N LYS A 89 19.94 14.77 -3.57
CA LYS A 89 20.60 15.66 -4.53
C LYS A 89 19.65 16.07 -5.64
N THR A 90 19.18 17.31 -5.56
CA THR A 90 18.57 18.02 -6.70
C THR A 90 19.59 18.17 -7.84
N PRO A 91 19.24 17.83 -9.09
CA PRO A 91 20.00 18.23 -10.26
C PRO A 91 19.36 19.46 -10.92
N GLY A 92 20.09 20.57 -10.95
CA GLY A 92 19.86 21.63 -11.93
C GLY A 92 20.72 21.38 -13.17
N ASN A 93 20.12 21.58 -14.34
CA ASN A 93 20.66 22.00 -15.66
C ASN A 93 22.09 21.61 -16.14
N GLY A 94 22.17 21.22 -17.43
CA GLY A 94 23.41 21.01 -18.21
C GLY A 94 23.69 19.52 -18.46
N ASP A 95 23.37 18.90 -19.60
CA ASP A 95 23.80 19.11 -21.00
C ASP A 95 25.17 18.48 -21.36
N GLY A 96 25.24 17.89 -22.57
CA GLY A 96 26.49 17.53 -23.26
C GLY A 96 27.02 16.08 -23.17
N GLY A 97 26.90 15.31 -24.26
CA GLY A 97 28.08 14.67 -24.87
C GLY A 97 28.32 13.14 -24.81
N SER A 98 28.02 12.49 -25.94
CA SER A 98 28.87 11.51 -26.68
C SER A 98 29.24 10.09 -26.16
N THR A 99 28.69 9.08 -26.87
CA THR A 99 29.35 7.90 -27.49
C THR A 99 30.42 7.04 -26.77
N SER A 100 30.16 5.72 -26.67
CA SER A 100 31.06 4.63 -27.15
C SER A 100 30.46 3.22 -26.95
N GLU A 101 30.93 2.24 -27.71
CA GLU A 101 30.55 0.80 -27.63
C GLU A 101 31.71 -0.06 -27.07
N THR A 102 31.69 -1.40 -26.90
CA THR A 102 30.80 -2.53 -27.30
C THR A 102 30.81 -3.58 -26.15
N PRO A 103 30.62 -4.91 -26.35
CA PRO A 103 29.44 -5.65 -26.81
C PRO A 103 28.87 -6.64 -25.75
N GLN A 104 27.66 -7.18 -25.97
CA GLN A 104 27.03 -8.19 -25.09
C GLN A 104 27.31 -9.67 -25.51
N PRO A 105 27.39 -10.62 -24.56
CA PRO A 105 27.29 -12.06 -24.84
C PRO A 105 25.81 -12.55 -24.87
N PRO A 106 25.52 -13.72 -25.49
CA PRO A 106 24.20 -13.98 -26.07
C PRO A 106 23.13 -14.48 -25.09
N ARG A 107 21.98 -13.81 -25.04
CA ARG A 107 20.77 -14.31 -24.36
C ARG A 107 20.02 -15.33 -25.23
N LYS A 108 19.88 -16.56 -24.73
CA LYS A 108 18.98 -17.59 -25.31
C LYS A 108 17.53 -17.08 -25.30
N LYS A 109 16.83 -17.22 -26.44
CA LYS A 109 15.39 -16.94 -26.58
C LYS A 109 14.60 -17.74 -25.54
N ARG A 110 13.89 -17.06 -24.63
CA ARG A 110 12.72 -17.62 -23.94
C ARG A 110 11.46 -17.12 -24.64
N ALA A 111 10.44 -17.97 -24.67
CA ALA A 111 9.21 -17.72 -25.40
C ALA A 111 8.50 -16.46 -24.90
N ARG A 112 7.77 -15.82 -25.81
CA ARG A 112 6.97 -14.61 -25.58
C ARG A 112 5.87 -14.96 -24.57
N VAL A 113 5.97 -14.44 -23.35
CA VAL A 113 4.87 -14.41 -22.39
C VAL A 113 4.15 -13.06 -22.56
N ASP A 114 2.85 -13.05 -22.35
CA ASP A 114 1.98 -11.89 -22.54
C ASP A 114 2.48 -10.68 -21.73
N PRO A 115 2.63 -9.48 -22.32
CA PRO A 115 3.24 -8.33 -21.65
C PRO A 115 2.33 -7.65 -20.60
N THR A 116 1.13 -8.18 -20.36
CA THR A 116 0.13 -7.59 -19.46
C THR A 116 0.27 -7.98 -17.99
N VAL A 117 1.09 -8.98 -17.65
CA VAL A 117 1.29 -9.44 -16.26
C VAL A 117 2.72 -9.14 -15.80
N GLU A 118 2.92 -7.99 -15.14
CA GLU A 118 4.18 -7.67 -14.46
C GLU A 118 4.43 -8.63 -13.29
N ASN A 119 5.71 -8.93 -13.03
CA ASN A 119 6.11 -9.79 -11.90
C ASN A 119 5.78 -9.11 -10.56
N GLU A 120 5.24 -9.87 -9.60
CA GLU A 120 4.84 -9.41 -8.25
C GLU A 120 5.99 -8.70 -7.50
N GLU A 121 7.23 -9.14 -7.75
CA GLU A 121 8.47 -8.54 -7.21
C GLU A 121 8.82 -7.18 -7.86
N THR A 122 8.38 -6.92 -9.10
CA THR A 122 8.49 -5.60 -9.75
C THR A 122 7.37 -4.66 -9.29
N PHE A 123 6.17 -5.22 -9.07
CA PHE A 123 4.99 -4.53 -8.56
C PHE A 123 5.23 -3.92 -7.16
N MET A 124 5.77 -4.72 -6.22
CA MET A 124 6.08 -4.32 -4.84
C MET A 124 7.26 -3.34 -4.67
N ASN A 125 8.04 -3.09 -5.72
CA ASN A 125 9.23 -2.21 -5.69
C ASN A 125 8.96 -0.80 -6.22
N ARG A 126 7.72 -0.46 -6.59
CA ARG A 126 7.36 0.88 -7.04
C ARG A 126 7.51 1.90 -5.90
N VAL A 127 8.00 3.09 -6.24
CA VAL A 127 8.30 4.14 -5.26
C VAL A 127 7.00 4.68 -4.67
N GLU A 128 6.80 4.50 -3.36
CA GLU A 128 5.65 5.06 -2.63
C GLU A 128 5.45 6.55 -2.94
N VAL A 129 4.23 6.89 -3.36
CA VAL A 129 3.85 8.24 -3.75
C VAL A 129 3.56 9.03 -2.48
N LYS A 130 4.47 9.93 -2.09
CA LYS A 130 4.33 10.67 -0.84
C LYS A 130 3.29 11.80 -0.95
N VAL A 131 2.04 11.49 -0.62
CA VAL A 131 1.02 12.48 -0.29
C VAL A 131 1.49 13.29 0.93
N LYS A 132 1.40 14.62 0.85
CA LYS A 132 1.78 15.52 1.94
C LYS A 132 0.55 15.90 2.75
N ILE A 133 0.47 15.43 3.99
CA ILE A 133 -0.50 15.92 4.98
C ILE A 133 -0.06 17.34 5.41
N PRO A 134 -0.95 18.35 5.36
CA PRO A 134 -0.71 19.69 5.89
C PRO A 134 -0.32 19.68 7.38
N GLU A 135 0.45 20.66 7.81
CA GLU A 135 0.98 20.70 9.20
C GLU A 135 -0.15 20.83 10.21
N GLU A 136 -1.19 21.58 9.85
CA GLU A 136 -2.39 21.90 10.60
C GLU A 136 -3.23 20.65 10.91
N LEU A 137 -3.14 19.61 10.06
CA LEU A 137 -3.88 18.35 10.20
C LEU A 137 -3.11 17.27 10.97
N LYS A 138 -1.81 17.46 11.26
CA LYS A 138 -1.03 16.47 12.01
C LYS A 138 -1.40 16.38 13.50
N PRO A 139 -1.66 17.48 14.24
CA PRO A 139 -2.15 17.40 15.61
C PRO A 139 -3.43 16.57 15.70
N TRP A 140 -4.39 16.80 14.81
CA TRP A 140 -5.64 16.03 14.74
C TRP A 140 -5.42 14.53 14.52
N LEU A 141 -4.43 14.12 13.72
CA LEU A 141 -4.04 12.71 13.57
C LEU A 141 -3.39 12.11 14.82
N VAL A 142 -2.68 12.92 15.62
CA VAL A 142 -2.11 12.48 16.91
C VAL A 142 -3.22 12.33 17.95
N ASP A 143 -4.14 13.29 18.03
CA ASP A 143 -5.29 13.27 18.94
C ASP A 143 -6.26 12.12 18.59
N ASP A 144 -6.56 11.90 17.32
CA ASP A 144 -7.33 10.75 16.82
C ASP A 144 -6.69 9.42 17.23
N TRP A 145 -5.39 9.26 16.99
CA TRP A 145 -4.67 8.05 17.44
C TRP A 145 -4.76 7.87 18.95
N ASP A 146 -4.64 8.95 19.73
CA ASP A 146 -4.65 8.90 21.19
C ASP A 146 -6.02 8.56 21.76
N LEU A 147 -7.08 9.22 21.28
CA LEU A 147 -8.47 9.00 21.70
C LEU A 147 -8.86 7.53 21.51
N ILE A 148 -8.56 6.94 20.36
CA ILE A 148 -8.88 5.55 20.07
C ILE A 148 -7.92 4.57 20.76
N THR A 149 -6.61 4.80 20.66
CA THR A 149 -5.60 3.81 21.07
C THR A 149 -5.31 3.86 22.57
N ARG A 150 -5.21 5.06 23.16
CA ARG A 150 -4.87 5.27 24.57
C ARG A 150 -6.12 5.46 25.43
N GLN A 151 -7.02 6.37 25.05
CA GLN A 151 -8.18 6.76 25.87
C GLN A 151 -9.40 5.85 25.72
N LYS A 152 -9.38 4.91 24.77
CA LYS A 152 -10.45 3.92 24.53
C LYS A 152 -11.81 4.53 24.21
N GLN A 153 -11.80 5.68 23.53
CA GLN A 153 -12.99 6.25 22.94
C GLN A 153 -13.22 5.65 21.54
N LEU A 154 -14.45 5.79 21.04
CA LEU A 154 -14.85 5.42 19.68
C LEU A 154 -15.63 6.57 19.07
N PHE A 155 -15.57 6.72 17.75
CA PHE A 155 -16.43 7.67 17.07
C PHE A 155 -17.88 7.22 17.12
N TYR A 156 -18.80 8.18 17.26
CA TYR A 156 -20.22 7.90 17.11
C TYR A 156 -20.54 7.59 15.65
N LEU A 157 -21.08 6.41 15.38
CA LEU A 157 -21.49 5.95 14.07
C LEU A 157 -23.01 5.64 14.09
N PRO A 158 -23.76 5.90 12.99
CA PRO A 158 -23.31 6.57 11.77
C PRO A 158 -22.90 8.03 11.99
N ALA A 159 -21.91 8.50 11.22
CA ALA A 159 -21.33 9.82 11.36
C ALA A 159 -22.30 10.93 10.91
N LYS A 160 -22.49 11.96 11.74
CA LYS A 160 -23.38 13.11 11.46
C LYS A 160 -23.05 13.85 10.16
N LYS A 161 -21.77 13.87 9.77
CA LYS A 161 -21.29 14.34 8.46
C LYS A 161 -20.35 13.25 7.94
N ASN A 162 -20.88 12.44 7.03
CA ASN A 162 -20.19 11.27 6.47
C ASN A 162 -19.25 11.66 5.31
N VAL A 163 -18.41 10.72 4.88
CA VAL A 163 -17.45 10.92 3.77
C VAL A 163 -18.16 11.34 2.49
N ASP A 164 -19.30 10.72 2.16
CA ASP A 164 -20.11 11.06 0.98
C ASP A 164 -20.45 12.57 0.97
N SER A 165 -20.96 13.09 2.08
CA SER A 165 -21.32 14.51 2.22
C SER A 165 -20.10 15.45 2.21
N ILE A 166 -18.94 15.01 2.69
CA ILE A 166 -17.69 15.80 2.68
C ILE A 166 -17.14 15.91 1.25
N LEU A 167 -17.19 14.80 0.50
CA LEU A 167 -16.74 14.78 -0.89
C LEU A 167 -17.69 15.59 -1.80
N GLU A 168 -19.00 15.57 -1.52
CA GLU A 168 -19.99 16.41 -2.18
C GLU A 168 -19.76 17.91 -1.90
N ASP A 169 -19.54 18.30 -0.64
CA ASP A 169 -19.18 19.69 -0.27
C ASP A 169 -17.96 20.17 -1.06
N TYR A 170 -16.91 19.34 -1.14
CA TYR A 170 -15.70 19.65 -1.91
C TYR A 170 -15.99 19.80 -3.40
N ALA A 171 -16.73 18.87 -4.02
CA ALA A 171 -17.09 18.95 -5.43
C ALA A 171 -17.83 20.26 -5.72
N ASN A 172 -18.83 20.61 -4.90
CA ASN A 172 -19.61 21.83 -5.03
C ASN A 172 -18.77 23.10 -4.80
N TYR A 173 -17.85 23.09 -3.83
CA TYR A 173 -16.89 24.17 -3.62
C TYR A 173 -16.01 24.40 -4.85
N LYS A 174 -15.47 23.35 -5.48
CA LYS A 174 -14.66 23.46 -6.70
C LYS A 174 -15.47 24.00 -7.88
N LYS A 175 -16.73 23.54 -8.07
CA LYS A 175 -17.65 24.08 -9.09
C LYS A 175 -17.88 25.58 -8.89
N SER A 176 -18.19 26.03 -7.67
CA SER A 176 -18.42 27.45 -7.38
C SER A 176 -17.21 28.37 -7.62
N ARG A 177 -15.98 27.80 -7.67
CA ARG A 177 -14.73 28.55 -7.88
C ARG A 177 -14.10 28.35 -9.27
N GLY A 178 -14.71 27.59 -10.18
CA GLY A 178 -14.09 27.24 -11.46
C GLY A 178 -15.07 27.07 -12.62
N ASN A 179 -15.10 28.04 -13.52
CA ASN A 179 -16.03 28.11 -14.65
C ASN A 179 -15.55 27.37 -15.92
N THR A 180 -15.10 26.11 -15.80
CA THR A 180 -14.60 25.30 -16.94
C THR A 180 -14.90 23.81 -16.77
N ASP A 181 -15.73 23.25 -17.64
CA ASP A 181 -16.26 21.88 -17.60
C ASP A 181 -15.18 20.79 -17.44
N ASN A 182 -14.04 20.95 -18.11
CA ASN A 182 -12.91 20.01 -18.01
C ASN A 182 -12.34 19.87 -16.57
N LYS A 183 -12.52 20.88 -15.70
CA LYS A 183 -12.15 20.79 -14.28
C LYS A 183 -13.23 20.09 -13.47
N GLU A 184 -14.50 20.24 -13.82
CA GLU A 184 -15.59 19.54 -13.14
C GLU A 184 -15.48 18.03 -13.32
N TYR A 185 -15.24 17.56 -14.55
CA TYR A 185 -14.98 16.14 -14.82
C TYR A 185 -13.84 15.60 -13.95
N ALA A 186 -12.69 16.29 -13.94
CA ALA A 186 -11.53 15.87 -13.15
C ALA A 186 -11.79 15.87 -11.63
N VAL A 187 -12.57 16.82 -11.10
CA VAL A 187 -12.96 16.84 -9.69
C VAL A 187 -13.88 15.66 -9.35
N ASN A 188 -14.86 15.36 -10.21
CA ASN A 188 -15.78 14.24 -10.01
C ASN A 188 -15.04 12.89 -10.01
N GLU A 189 -14.08 12.70 -10.94
CA GLU A 189 -13.23 11.50 -11.00
C GLU A 189 -12.36 11.34 -9.74
N VAL A 190 -11.77 12.43 -9.24
CA VAL A 190 -10.98 12.40 -7.99
C VAL A 190 -11.86 12.08 -6.79
N VAL A 191 -13.06 12.67 -6.71
CA VAL A 191 -14.05 12.38 -5.66
C VAL A 191 -14.50 10.92 -5.68
N ALA A 192 -14.80 10.38 -6.87
CA ALA A 192 -15.15 8.97 -7.04
C ALA A 192 -13.98 8.06 -6.62
N GLY A 193 -12.76 8.39 -7.05
CA GLY A 193 -11.54 7.65 -6.66
C GLY A 193 -11.31 7.65 -5.15
N ILE A 194 -11.41 8.81 -4.48
CA ILE A 194 -11.28 8.90 -3.01
C ILE A 194 -12.35 8.05 -2.32
N LYS A 195 -13.61 8.10 -2.79
CA LYS A 195 -14.72 7.31 -2.23
C LYS A 195 -14.45 5.80 -2.36
N GLU A 196 -14.01 5.35 -3.54
CA GLU A 196 -13.74 3.94 -3.80
C GLU A 196 -12.55 3.43 -2.96
N TYR A 197 -11.44 4.18 -2.94
CA TYR A 197 -10.32 3.87 -2.05
C TYR A 197 -10.74 3.85 -0.58
N PHE A 198 -11.61 4.76 -0.14
CA PHE A 198 -12.12 4.75 1.23
C PHE A 198 -12.91 3.48 1.54
N ASN A 199 -13.87 3.11 0.68
CA ASN A 199 -14.71 1.93 0.86
C ASN A 199 -13.89 0.63 0.91
N VAL A 200 -12.90 0.47 0.03
CA VAL A 200 -12.03 -0.72 -0.02
C VAL A 200 -11.03 -0.75 1.15
N MET A 201 -10.46 0.41 1.52
CA MET A 201 -9.38 0.47 2.52
C MET A 201 -9.88 0.54 3.97
N LEU A 202 -11.10 1.02 4.25
CA LEU A 202 -11.58 1.22 5.62
C LEU A 202 -11.45 -0.05 6.46
N GLY A 203 -12.10 -1.14 6.02
CA GLY A 203 -12.10 -2.42 6.71
C GLY A 203 -10.74 -3.13 6.79
N THR A 204 -9.73 -2.69 6.04
CA THR A 204 -8.43 -3.37 5.96
C THR A 204 -7.28 -2.58 6.58
N GLN A 205 -7.23 -1.26 6.37
CA GLN A 205 -6.04 -0.43 6.62
C GLN A 205 -6.29 0.86 7.44
N LEU A 206 -7.53 1.34 7.58
CA LEU A 206 -7.83 2.64 8.20
C LEU A 206 -8.34 2.56 9.66
N LEU A 207 -8.68 1.36 10.14
CA LEU A 207 -9.16 1.12 11.51
C LEU A 207 -8.03 0.66 12.44
N TYR A 208 -7.97 1.25 13.63
CA TYR A 208 -7.16 0.75 14.73
C TYR A 208 -7.75 -0.53 15.33
N LYS A 209 -6.92 -1.29 16.06
CA LYS A 209 -7.35 -2.57 16.66
C LYS A 209 -8.57 -2.44 17.60
N PHE A 210 -8.75 -1.28 18.23
CA PHE A 210 -9.86 -1.03 19.16
C PHE A 210 -11.20 -0.74 18.46
N GLU A 211 -11.19 -0.25 17.22
CA GLU A 211 -12.42 0.00 16.42
C GLU A 211 -12.98 -1.28 15.75
N ARG A 212 -12.26 -2.41 15.85
CA ARG A 212 -12.63 -3.66 15.18
C ARG A 212 -13.99 -4.25 15.63
N PRO A 213 -14.39 -4.22 16.90
CA PRO A 213 -15.74 -4.67 17.31
C PRO A 213 -16.84 -3.79 16.71
N GLN A 214 -16.71 -2.46 16.83
CA GLN A 214 -17.67 -1.50 16.26
C GLN A 214 -17.82 -1.67 14.74
N TYR A 215 -16.73 -1.91 14.01
CA TYR A 215 -16.80 -2.21 12.57
C TYR A 215 -17.57 -3.51 12.26
N ALA A 216 -17.42 -4.54 13.09
CA ALA A 216 -18.17 -5.79 12.92
C ALA A 216 -19.67 -5.62 13.22
N GLU A 217 -20.02 -4.79 14.21
CA GLU A 217 -21.41 -4.38 14.50
C GLU A 217 -22.02 -3.63 13.31
N ILE A 218 -21.32 -2.61 12.78
CA ILE A 218 -21.75 -1.87 11.57
C ILE A 218 -22.00 -2.78 10.37
N LEU A 219 -21.14 -3.79 10.12
CA LEU A 219 -21.34 -4.76 9.03
C LEU A 219 -22.54 -5.68 9.26
N ALA A 220 -22.94 -5.92 10.52
CA ALA A 220 -24.10 -6.75 10.85
C ALA A 220 -25.42 -5.96 10.75
N ASP A 221 -25.42 -4.72 11.25
CA ASP A 221 -26.59 -3.85 11.27
C ASP A 221 -26.86 -3.20 9.89
N HIS A 222 -25.82 -2.98 9.09
CA HIS A 222 -25.87 -2.26 7.81
C HIS A 222 -25.05 -2.98 6.71
N PRO A 223 -25.39 -4.22 6.32
CA PRO A 223 -24.56 -5.06 5.44
C PRO A 223 -24.34 -4.47 4.03
N ASP A 224 -25.33 -3.76 3.49
CA ASP A 224 -25.28 -3.15 2.15
C ASP A 224 -24.79 -1.69 2.15
N ALA A 225 -24.52 -1.10 3.32
CA ALA A 225 -24.12 0.30 3.40
C ALA A 225 -22.64 0.49 3.05
N PRO A 226 -22.29 1.36 2.07
CA PRO A 226 -20.89 1.67 1.81
C PRO A 226 -20.29 2.44 3.00
N MET A 227 -19.04 2.14 3.33
CA MET A 227 -18.37 2.74 4.50
C MET A 227 -18.31 4.26 4.42
N SER A 228 -18.29 4.85 3.22
CA SER A 228 -18.32 6.29 2.99
C SER A 228 -19.62 6.97 3.43
N GLN A 229 -20.71 6.21 3.61
CA GLN A 229 -21.97 6.73 4.17
C GLN A 229 -22.06 6.59 5.70
N VAL A 230 -21.28 5.68 6.30
CA VAL A 230 -21.29 5.42 7.75
C VAL A 230 -20.21 6.21 8.49
N TYR A 231 -18.99 6.28 7.93
CA TYR A 231 -17.84 6.92 8.56
C TYR A 231 -17.67 8.39 8.12
N GLY A 232 -16.85 9.15 8.85
CA GLY A 232 -16.69 10.61 8.65
C GLY A 232 -15.23 11.07 8.49
N ALA A 233 -15.03 12.37 8.70
CA ALA A 233 -13.76 13.07 8.45
C ALA A 233 -12.49 12.44 9.08
N PRO A 234 -12.47 11.93 10.33
CA PRO A 234 -11.26 11.37 10.94
C PRO A 234 -10.72 10.17 10.16
N HIS A 235 -11.59 9.20 9.85
CA HIS A 235 -11.23 8.03 9.04
C HIS A 235 -10.84 8.42 7.61
N LEU A 236 -11.50 9.42 7.03
CA LEU A 236 -11.15 9.96 5.73
C LEU A 236 -9.74 10.58 5.74
N LEU A 237 -9.35 11.30 6.81
CA LEU A 237 -8.01 11.84 6.94
C LEU A 237 -6.95 10.73 7.05
N ARG A 238 -7.26 9.62 7.75
CA ARG A 238 -6.39 8.42 7.79
C ARG A 238 -6.16 7.81 6.41
N LEU A 239 -7.12 7.92 5.46
CA LEU A 239 -6.92 7.46 4.09
C LEU A 239 -5.73 8.17 3.44
N PHE A 240 -5.60 9.49 3.57
CA PHE A 240 -4.50 10.25 2.94
C PHE A 240 -3.12 9.87 3.49
N VAL A 241 -3.04 9.29 4.68
CA VAL A 241 -1.81 8.73 5.26
C VAL A 241 -1.42 7.38 4.63
N ARG A 242 -2.37 6.66 4.02
CA ARG A 242 -2.18 5.31 3.44
C ARG A 242 -2.27 5.25 1.92
N ILE A 243 -3.05 6.13 1.29
CA ILE A 243 -3.34 6.10 -0.15
C ILE A 243 -2.07 6.27 -1.00
N GLY A 244 -1.05 6.96 -0.48
CA GLY A 244 0.25 7.11 -1.15
C GLY A 244 0.96 5.81 -1.51
N ALA A 245 0.78 4.76 -0.69
CA ALA A 245 1.23 3.42 -1.02
C ALA A 245 0.39 2.81 -2.16
N MET A 246 -0.94 3.00 -2.13
CA MET A 246 -1.85 2.48 -3.16
C MET A 246 -1.62 3.12 -4.53
N LEU A 247 -1.37 4.43 -4.58
CA LEU A 247 -1.12 5.16 -5.84
C LEU A 247 0.13 4.68 -6.60
N ALA A 248 1.09 4.05 -5.92
CA ALA A 248 2.24 3.45 -6.58
C ALA A 248 1.84 2.25 -7.47
N TYR A 249 0.75 1.55 -7.13
CA TYR A 249 0.25 0.40 -7.88
C TYR A 249 -0.71 0.79 -9.02
N THR A 250 -1.28 2.00 -8.99
CA THR A 250 -2.16 2.51 -10.05
C THR A 250 -1.34 2.83 -11.32
N PRO A 251 -1.77 2.39 -12.53
CA PRO A 251 -1.07 2.66 -13.78
C PRO A 251 -1.32 4.11 -14.26
N LEU A 252 -0.74 5.09 -13.55
CA LEU A 252 -0.77 6.50 -13.92
C LEU A 252 0.56 6.92 -14.56
N ASP A 253 0.49 7.74 -15.61
CA ASP A 253 1.66 8.44 -16.12
C ASP A 253 2.05 9.60 -15.19
N GLU A 254 3.27 10.13 -15.36
CA GLU A 254 3.80 11.19 -14.48
C GLU A 254 2.92 12.45 -14.47
N LYS A 255 2.25 12.78 -15.59
CA LYS A 255 1.37 13.95 -15.67
C LYS A 255 0.06 13.73 -14.93
N SER A 256 -0.59 12.58 -15.12
CA SER A 256 -1.82 12.24 -14.39
C SER A 256 -1.56 12.08 -12.89
N LEU A 257 -0.41 11.51 -12.50
CA LEU A 257 -0.02 11.40 -11.10
C LEU A 257 0.22 12.77 -10.45
N ALA A 258 0.92 13.69 -11.15
CA ALA A 258 1.11 15.05 -10.67
C ALA A 258 -0.21 15.83 -10.56
N LEU A 259 -1.11 15.68 -11.53
CA LEU A 259 -2.44 16.29 -11.51
C LEU A 259 -3.30 15.75 -10.36
N LEU A 260 -3.32 14.42 -10.16
CA LEU A 260 -4.00 13.78 -9.04
C LEU A 260 -3.46 14.29 -7.70
N LEU A 261 -2.13 14.33 -7.51
CA LEU A 261 -1.52 14.86 -6.29
C LEU A 261 -1.89 16.32 -6.04
N ASN A 262 -2.02 17.14 -7.08
CA ASN A 262 -2.49 18.53 -6.92
C ASN A 262 -3.93 18.57 -6.38
N TYR A 263 -4.84 17.74 -6.88
CA TYR A 263 -6.20 17.65 -6.34
C TYR A 263 -6.26 17.06 -4.93
N LEU A 264 -5.44 16.05 -4.61
CA LEU A 264 -5.37 15.51 -3.24
C LEU A 264 -4.81 16.52 -2.23
N HIS A 265 -3.80 17.33 -2.62
CA HIS A 265 -3.27 18.40 -1.78
C HIS A 265 -4.16 19.66 -1.73
N ASP A 266 -5.07 19.83 -2.69
CA ASP A 266 -6.09 20.88 -2.70
C ASP A 266 -7.30 20.49 -1.83
N PHE A 267 -7.72 19.21 -1.85
CA PHE A 267 -8.72 18.65 -0.94
C PHE A 267 -8.30 18.70 0.54
N LEU A 268 -7.00 18.48 0.81
CA LEU A 268 -6.47 18.48 2.17
C LEU A 268 -6.35 19.89 2.81
N LYS A 269 -6.58 20.97 2.06
CA LYS A 269 -6.39 22.37 2.51
C LYS A 269 -7.71 23.09 2.78
#